data_AF-A0A0L8KTD6-F1
#
_entry.id   AF-A0A0L8KTD6-F1
#
_cell.length_a   1.000
_cell.length_b   1.000
_cell.length_c   1.000
_cell.angle_alpha   90.00
_cell.angle_beta   90.00
_cell.angle_gamma   90.00
#
_symmetry.space_group_name_H-M   'P 1'
#
loop_
_entity.id
_entity.type
_entity.pdbx_description
1 polymer ?
#
loop_
_entity_poly.entity_id
_entity_poly.type
_entity_poly.pdbx_seq_one_letter_code
_entity_poly.pdbx_strand_id
1 'polypeptide(L)'
;MVDTETVRGAYAQPRLRQLFPLVGHGVVYFSGRTGTPAAHVGGQVQPRGSDGRFRVRGPKGVGILGRTETLEEAFALVVANLPEECGPAVLGGAGRV
;
A
#
# COMPACT_ATOMS: atom_id res chain seq x y z
N MET A 1 -7.81 -12.50 -6.36
CA MET A 1 -6.47 -12.21 -6.90
C MET A 1 -6.41 -10.72 -7.25
N VAL A 2 -5.24 -10.10 -7.17
CA VAL A 2 -5.03 -8.73 -7.66
C VAL A 2 -4.70 -8.78 -9.15
N ASP A 3 -5.21 -7.84 -9.94
CA ASP A 3 -4.95 -7.77 -11.38
C ASP A 3 -3.58 -7.14 -11.68
N THR A 4 -3.10 -7.35 -12.90
CA THR A 4 -1.79 -6.86 -13.36
C THR A 4 -1.70 -5.34 -13.40
N GLU A 5 -2.80 -4.63 -13.67
CA GLU A 5 -2.80 -3.16 -13.72
C GLU A 5 -2.55 -2.58 -12.34
N THR A 6 -3.17 -3.16 -11.31
CA THR A 6 -2.94 -2.79 -9.91
C THR A 6 -1.47 -2.98 -9.52
N VAL A 7 -0.83 -4.09 -9.94
CA VAL A 7 0.60 -4.31 -9.71
C VAL A 7 1.45 -3.26 -10.43
N ARG A 8 1.13 -2.95 -11.69
CA ARG A 8 1.85 -1.93 -12.47
C ARG A 8 1.70 -0.53 -11.87
N GLY A 9 0.51 -0.16 -11.41
CA GLY A 9 0.25 1.11 -10.75
C GLY A 9 1.05 1.28 -9.46
N ALA A 10 1.15 0.22 -8.65
CA ALA A 10 1.99 0.22 -7.46
C ALA A 10 3.47 0.39 -7.84
N TYR A 11 3.94 -0.37 -8.84
CA TYR A 11 5.34 -0.38 -9.24
C TYR A 11 5.80 0.90 -9.95
N ALA A 12 4.88 1.65 -10.57
CA ALA A 12 5.17 2.95 -11.16
C ALA A 12 5.74 3.93 -10.11
N GLN A 13 5.30 3.83 -8.85
CA GLN A 13 5.74 4.69 -7.77
C GLN A 13 7.12 4.26 -7.22
N PRO A 14 8.19 5.08 -7.37
CA PRO A 14 9.54 4.71 -6.93
C PRO A 14 9.63 4.40 -5.43
N ARG A 15 8.89 5.16 -4.60
CA ARG A 15 8.89 4.96 -3.14
C ARG A 15 8.24 3.63 -2.74
N LEU A 16 7.22 3.16 -3.47
CA LEU A 16 6.56 1.89 -3.17
C LEU A 16 7.41 0.68 -3.57
N ARG A 17 8.28 0.81 -4.58
CA ARG A 17 9.24 -0.25 -4.97
C ARG A 17 10.23 -0.61 -3.87
N GLN A 18 10.44 0.29 -2.92
CA GLN A 18 11.30 0.06 -1.77
C GLN A 18 10.59 -0.71 -0.65
N LEU A 19 9.27 -0.83 -0.70
CA LEU A 19 8.46 -1.45 0.35
C LEU A 19 8.01 -2.85 -0.03
N PHE A 20 7.65 -3.64 0.97
CA PHE A 20 7.13 -4.99 0.75
C PHE A 20 5.63 -4.92 0.46
N PRO A 21 5.17 -5.33 -0.74
CA PRO A 21 3.75 -5.33 -1.06
C PRO A 21 3.05 -6.49 -0.37
N LEU A 22 1.89 -6.21 0.21
CA LEU A 22 0.99 -7.19 0.80
C LEU A 22 -0.38 -7.05 0.15
N VAL A 23 -1.02 -8.20 -0.11
CA VAL A 23 -2.31 -8.27 -0.77
C VAL A 23 -3.25 -9.16 0.03
N GLY A 24 -4.44 -8.65 0.34
CA GLY A 24 -5.47 -9.43 1.03
C GLY A 24 -6.86 -8.91 0.70
N HIS A 25 -7.82 -9.79 0.40
CA HIS A 25 -9.19 -9.43 0.01
C HIS A 25 -9.28 -8.41 -1.16
N GLY A 26 -8.31 -8.45 -2.09
CA GLY A 26 -8.22 -7.49 -3.20
C GLY A 26 -7.70 -6.11 -2.81
N VAL A 27 -7.31 -5.92 -1.54
CA VAL A 27 -6.68 -4.70 -1.02
C VAL A 27 -5.17 -4.83 -1.17
N VAL A 28 -4.53 -3.77 -1.64
CA VAL A 28 -3.07 -3.62 -1.67
C VAL A 28 -2.63 -2.67 -0.57
N TYR A 29 -1.63 -3.09 0.21
CA TYR A 29 -1.00 -2.29 1.26
C TYR A 29 0.49 -2.62 1.32
N PHE A 30 1.26 -1.81 2.04
CA PHE A 30 2.71 -1.93 2.08
C PHE A 30 3.23 -2.15 3.49
N SER A 31 4.34 -2.87 3.58
CA SER A 31 5.05 -3.13 4.82
C SER A 31 6.50 -2.67 4.69
N GLY A 32 7.03 -2.04 5.75
CA GLY A 32 8.46 -1.77 5.91
C GLY A 32 9.27 -3.01 6.28
N ARG A 33 8.63 -4.19 6.36
CA ARG A 33 9.28 -5.49 6.63
C ARG A 33 8.82 -6.55 5.65
N THR A 34 9.74 -7.43 5.25
CA THR A 34 9.45 -8.56 4.34
C THR A 34 8.92 -9.82 5.05
N GLY A 35 8.83 -9.80 6.39
CA GLY A 35 8.40 -10.95 7.20
C GLY A 35 7.52 -10.55 8.39
N THR A 36 7.27 -11.51 9.29
CA THR A 36 6.34 -11.35 10.44
C THR A 36 7.06 -10.78 11.67
N PRO A 37 6.40 -9.88 12.46
CA PRO A 37 5.12 -9.25 12.17
C PRO A 37 5.27 -8.17 11.09
N ALA A 38 4.25 -8.06 10.24
CA ALA A 38 4.18 -7.03 9.21
C ALA A 38 4.22 -5.63 9.85
N ALA A 39 5.00 -4.73 9.26
CA ALA A 39 5.13 -3.35 9.68
C ALA A 39 4.40 -2.46 8.68
N HIS A 40 3.07 -2.40 8.76
CA HIS A 40 2.25 -1.64 7.83
C HIS A 40 2.66 -0.16 7.79
N VAL A 41 2.83 0.39 6.58
CA VAL A 41 3.20 1.79 6.36
C VAL A 41 2.26 2.45 5.36
N GLY A 42 1.93 3.72 5.61
CA GLY A 42 1.07 4.52 4.75
C GLY A 42 -0.37 3.99 4.66
N GLY A 43 -0.96 4.21 3.49
CA GLY A 43 -2.33 3.80 3.18
C GLY A 43 -2.46 2.46 2.45
N GLN A 44 -3.70 2.14 2.11
CA GLN A 44 -4.09 0.94 1.37
C GLN A 44 -5.05 1.29 0.23
N VAL A 45 -4.85 0.67 -0.93
CA VAL A 45 -5.72 0.81 -2.09
C VAL A 45 -6.73 -0.33 -2.08
N GLN A 46 -8.01 0.03 -2.04
CA GLN A 46 -9.13 -0.91 -2.10
C GLN A 46 -9.45 -1.30 -3.55
N PRO A 47 -10.09 -2.47 -3.77
CA PRO A 47 -10.64 -2.79 -5.08
C PRO A 47 -11.64 -1.73 -5.53
N ARG A 48 -11.81 -1.60 -6.84
CA ARG A 48 -12.71 -0.62 -7.44
C ARG A 48 -14.14 -0.83 -6.91
N GLY A 49 -14.73 0.25 -6.40
CA GLY A 49 -16.08 0.23 -5.87
C GLY A 49 -17.15 0.15 -6.97
N SER A 50 -18.40 -0.03 -6.56
CA SER A 50 -19.57 0.05 -7.46
C SER A 50 -19.75 1.44 -8.09
N ASP A 51 -19.15 2.46 -7.50
CA ASP A 51 -19.06 3.82 -8.03
C ASP A 51 -17.99 3.97 -9.13
N GLY A 52 -17.30 2.89 -9.50
CA GLY A 52 -16.24 2.92 -10.50
C GLY A 52 -14.99 3.66 -10.02
N ARG A 53 -14.80 3.85 -8.72
CA ARG A 53 -13.63 4.56 -8.18
C ARG A 53 -12.81 3.68 -7.26
N PHE A 54 -11.50 3.88 -7.25
CA PHE A 54 -10.62 3.29 -6.26
C PHE A 54 -10.75 4.08 -4.96
N ARG A 55 -10.69 3.38 -3.83
CA ARG A 55 -10.74 4.00 -2.50
C ARG A 55 -9.40 3.84 -1.84
N VAL A 56 -8.82 4.93 -1.37
CA VAL A 56 -7.58 4.91 -0.61
C VAL A 56 -7.93 5.12 0.85
N ARG A 57 -7.59 4.14 1.70
CA ARG A 57 -7.70 4.27 3.15
C ARG A 57 -6.32 4.60 3.72
N GLY A 58 -6.29 5.42 4.75
CA GLY A 58 -5.05 5.73 5.45
C GLY A 58 -4.66 4.62 6.43
N PRO A 59 -3.59 4.86 7.20
CA PRO A 59 -3.26 4.03 8.35
C PRO A 59 -4.46 3.86 9.29
N LYS A 60 -4.39 2.84 10.16
CA LYS A 60 -5.43 2.56 11.16
C LYS A 60 -5.77 3.84 11.94
N GLY A 61 -7.04 4.20 11.97
CA GLY A 61 -7.54 5.39 12.67
C GLY A 61 -7.68 6.66 11.81
N VAL A 62 -7.04 6.72 10.63
CA VAL A 62 -7.11 7.90 9.75
C VAL A 62 -8.38 7.92 8.89
N GLY A 63 -8.89 6.75 8.51
CA GLY A 63 -10.11 6.63 7.71
C GLY A 63 -9.81 6.62 6.20
N ILE A 64 -10.66 7.29 5.41
CA ILE A 64 -10.53 7.36 3.94
C ILE A 64 -9.72 8.60 3.60
N LEU A 65 -8.61 8.42 2.87
CA LEU A 65 -7.78 9.51 2.35
C LEU A 65 -8.38 10.12 1.09
N GLY A 66 -9.04 9.31 0.26
CA GLY A 66 -9.65 9.80 -0.97
C GLY A 66 -10.27 8.72 -1.84
N ARG A 67 -10.87 9.17 -2.94
CA ARG A 67 -11.37 8.35 -4.04
C ARG A 67 -10.71 8.82 -5.32
N THR A 68 -10.25 7.89 -6.14
CA THR A 68 -9.55 8.21 -7.40
C THR A 68 -10.14 7.43 -8.56
N GLU A 69 -9.95 7.94 -9.76
CA GLU A 69 -10.47 7.29 -10.98
C GLU A 69 -9.44 6.31 -11.54
N THR A 70 -8.16 6.56 -11.26
CA THR A 70 -7.04 5.71 -11.69
C THR A 70 -6.29 5.08 -10.52
N LEU A 71 -5.60 3.98 -10.82
CA LEU A 71 -4.67 3.33 -9.90
C LEU A 71 -3.44 4.20 -9.61
N GLU A 72 -2.95 4.92 -10.62
CA GLU A 72 -1.79 5.80 -10.48
C GLU A 72 -2.04 6.89 -9.43
N GLU A 73 -3.19 7.57 -9.50
CA GLU A 73 -3.61 8.55 -8.49
C GLU A 73 -3.79 7.92 -7.12
N ALA A 74 -4.36 6.71 -7.05
CA ALA A 74 -4.55 5.99 -5.79
C ALA A 74 -3.21 5.70 -5.11
N PHE A 75 -2.23 5.19 -5.87
CA PHE A 75 -0.91 4.89 -5.33
C PHE A 75 -0.09 6.15 -5.05
N ALA A 76 -0.24 7.22 -5.85
CA ALA A 76 0.34 8.52 -5.55
C ALA A 76 -0.20 9.08 -4.21
N LEU A 77 -1.49 8.90 -3.93
CA LEU A 77 -2.09 9.30 -2.65
C LEU A 77 -1.55 8.47 -1.48
N VAL A 78 -1.28 7.18 -1.68
CA VAL A 78 -0.57 6.35 -0.68
C VAL A 78 0.83 6.91 -0.43
N VAL A 79 1.58 7.22 -1.49
CA VAL A 79 2.95 7.77 -1.40
C VAL A 79 2.99 9.11 -0.68
N ALA A 80 2.03 10.00 -0.97
CA ALA A 80 1.90 11.30 -0.33
C ALA A 80 1.63 11.20 1.18
N ASN A 81 1.09 10.07 1.64
CA ASN A 81 0.80 9.79 3.04
C ASN A 81 1.78 8.79 3.67
N LEU A 82 2.90 8.49 3.02
CA LEU A 82 3.98 7.73 3.64
C LEU A 82 4.71 8.60 4.67
N PRO A 83 5.15 8.03 5.80
CA PRO A 83 6.09 8.71 6.69
C PRO A 83 7.33 9.18 5.93
N GLU A 84 7.87 10.35 6.27
CA GLU A 84 9.10 10.86 5.64
C GLU A 84 10.29 9.92 5.87
N GLU A 85 10.36 9.31 7.05
CA GLU A 85 11.40 8.36 7.46
C GLU A 85 11.24 6.96 6.85
N CYS A 86 10.27 6.77 5.94
CA CYS A 86 10.00 5.47 5.34
C CYS A 86 11.06 5.11 4.28
N GLY A 87 12.04 4.30 4.70
CA GLY A 87 13.10 3.72 3.86
C GLY A 87 12.76 2.33 3.30
N PRO A 88 13.76 1.64 2.70
CA PRO A 88 13.58 0.30 2.15
C PRO A 88 13.12 -0.72 3.19
N ALA A 89 12.31 -1.69 2.76
CA ALA A 89 11.81 -2.74 3.61
C ALA A 89 12.99 -3.62 4.09
N VAL A 90 13.04 -3.82 5.41
CA VAL A 90 14.06 -4.64 6.05
C VAL A 90 13.58 -6.09 6.20
N LEU A 91 14.51 -7.03 6.37
CA LEU A 91 14.14 -8.42 6.63
C LEU A 91 13.30 -8.50 7.91
N GLY A 92 12.09 -9.03 7.81
CA GLY A 92 11.29 -9.36 9.00
C GLY A 92 11.73 -10.70 9.54
N GLY A 93 12.27 -10.73 10.75
CA GLY A 93 12.58 -11.96 11.47
C GLY A 93 11.82 -11.99 12.79
N ALA A 94 11.15 -13.12 13.07
CA ALA A 94 10.94 -13.50 14.45
C ALA A 94 12.36 -13.70 15.04
N GLY A 95 12.88 -12.68 15.72
CA GLY A 95 13.97 -12.89 16.65
C GLY A 95 13.47 -13.91 17.66
N ARG A 96 13.89 -15.17 17.51
CA ARG A 96 13.99 -16.05 18.67
C ARG A 96 15.05 -15.41 19.56
N VAL A 97 14.61 -14.84 20.68
CA VAL A 97 15.38 -14.85 21.94
C VAL A 97 14.47 -15.42 23.01
#